data_AF-A0A6P0S6S1-F1
#
_entry.id   AF-A0A6P0S6S1-F1
#
_cell.length_a   1.000
_cell.length_b   1.000
_cell.length_c   1.000
_cell.angle_alpha   90.00
_cell.angle_beta   90.00
_cell.angle_gamma   90.00
#
_symmetry.space_group_name_H-M   'P 1'
#
loop_
_entity.id
_entity.type
_entity.pdbx_description
1 polymer ?
#
loop_
_entity_poly.entity_id
_entity_poly.type
_entity_poly.pdbx_seq_one_letter_code
_entity_poly.pdbx_strand_id
1 'polypeptide(L)'
;LSACQTGLGGNLGTGAEILGLGYQMQRAGARAAIASLWTVDDGGTQALMNAFYGVLQSNQTKAEALRQAQIALITGDYTAVGEQRGSIVALQIRDELQPEVVNRLNHPFYWAPFILIGNGL
;
A
#
# COMPACT_ATOMS: atom_id res chain seq x y z
N LEU A 1 2.28 -2.34 -6.94
CA LEU A 1 2.99 -1.24 -7.62
C LEU A 1 3.18 -0.14 -6.59
N SER A 2 4.42 0.35 -6.40
CA SER A 2 4.78 1.33 -5.37
C SER A 2 5.14 2.71 -5.95
N ALA A 3 5.03 2.90 -7.26
CA ALA A 3 5.31 4.18 -7.91
C ALA A 3 4.09 5.12 -7.85
N CYS A 4 4.29 6.41 -8.13
CA CYS A 4 3.23 7.43 -8.16
C CYS A 4 2.15 7.15 -9.21
N GLN A 5 0.89 7.41 -8.86
CA GLN A 5 -0.25 7.46 -9.79
C GLN A 5 -0.46 6.21 -10.66
N THR A 6 -0.05 5.03 -10.17
CA THR A 6 -0.15 3.77 -10.95
C THR A 6 -1.58 3.27 -11.14
N GLY A 7 -2.53 3.82 -10.39
CA GLY A 7 -3.97 3.58 -10.53
C GLY A 7 -4.67 4.56 -11.48
N LEU A 8 -3.99 5.64 -11.88
CA LEU A 8 -4.55 6.63 -12.81
C LEU A 8 -4.17 6.31 -14.25
N GLY A 9 -5.09 6.58 -15.17
CA GLY A 9 -4.77 6.75 -16.59
C GLY A 9 -4.41 8.20 -16.91
N GLY A 10 -3.81 8.41 -18.08
CA GLY A 10 -3.57 9.78 -18.59
C GLY A 10 -4.87 10.55 -18.87
N ASN A 11 -4.74 11.82 -19.24
CA ASN A 11 -5.85 12.61 -19.75
C ASN A 11 -5.66 12.84 -21.25
N LEU A 12 -6.46 12.19 -22.09
CA LEU A 12 -6.47 12.41 -23.54
C LEU A 12 -7.47 13.50 -23.96
N GLY A 13 -8.32 13.99 -23.06
CA GLY A 13 -9.32 15.03 -23.37
C GLY A 13 -10.45 14.59 -24.30
N THR A 14 -10.57 13.29 -24.61
CA THR A 14 -11.53 12.74 -25.60
C THR A 14 -12.78 12.13 -24.97
N GLY A 15 -12.91 12.15 -23.63
CA GLY A 15 -13.99 11.46 -22.91
C GLY A 15 -13.85 9.94 -22.85
N ALA A 16 -12.79 9.37 -23.42
CA ALA A 16 -12.46 7.96 -23.28
C ALA A 16 -11.81 7.68 -21.91
N GLU A 17 -12.29 6.64 -21.22
CA GLU A 17 -11.67 6.18 -19.98
C GLU A 17 -10.27 5.62 -20.27
N ILE A 18 -9.26 6.17 -19.61
CA ILE A 18 -7.90 5.63 -19.69
C ILE A 18 -7.66 4.77 -18.47
N LEU A 19 -7.49 3.48 -18.74
CA LEU A 19 -7.25 2.48 -17.71
C LEU A 19 -5.79 2.55 -17.27
N GLY A 20 -5.57 2.86 -15.99
CA GLY A 20 -4.24 3.01 -15.40
C GLY A 20 -3.40 1.73 -15.43
N LEU A 21 -2.11 1.85 -15.08
CA LEU A 21 -1.15 0.72 -15.13
C LEU A 21 -1.64 -0.50 -14.34
N GLY A 22 -2.28 -0.29 -13.18
CA GLY A 22 -2.85 -1.36 -12.37
C GLY A 22 -3.90 -2.20 -13.11
N TYR A 23 -4.68 -1.60 -14.01
CA TYR A 23 -5.64 -2.31 -14.85
C TYR A 23 -4.95 -3.08 -15.98
N GLN A 24 -3.92 -2.50 -16.61
CA GLN A 24 -3.16 -3.20 -17.65
C GLN A 24 -2.47 -4.46 -17.11
N MET A 25 -2.01 -4.43 -15.85
CA MET A 25 -1.44 -5.60 -15.19
C MET A 25 -2.46 -6.72 -15.01
N GLN A 26 -3.71 -6.41 -14.66
CA GLN A 26 -4.78 -7.41 -14.63
C GLN A 26 -5.07 -7.97 -16.02
N ARG A 27 -5.14 -7.11 -17.04
CA ARG A 27 -5.34 -7.54 -18.43
C ARG A 27 -4.21 -8.45 -18.92
N ALA A 28 -2.99 -8.26 -18.41
CA ALA A 28 -1.84 -9.12 -18.66
C ALA A 28 -1.84 -10.43 -17.84
N GLY A 29 -2.87 -10.70 -17.03
CA GLY A 29 -3.05 -11.95 -16.29
C GLY A 29 -2.69 -11.89 -14.80
N ALA A 30 -2.34 -10.72 -14.24
CA ALA A 30 -2.18 -10.59 -12.80
C ALA A 30 -3.53 -10.78 -12.09
N ARG A 31 -3.56 -11.65 -11.06
CA ARG A 31 -4.79 -11.93 -10.31
C ARG A 31 -5.27 -10.72 -9.48
N ALA A 32 -4.33 -9.94 -8.97
CA ALA A 32 -4.60 -8.69 -8.28
C ALA A 32 -3.40 -7.74 -8.42
N ALA A 33 -3.65 -6.44 -8.37
CA ALA A 33 -2.65 -5.38 -8.43
C ALA A 33 -2.94 -4.32 -7.37
N ILE A 34 -1.92 -3.97 -6.57
CA ILE A 34 -1.98 -2.76 -5.74
C ILE A 34 -1.50 -1.58 -6.59
N ALA A 35 -2.27 -0.50 -6.58
CA ALA A 35 -2.02 0.71 -7.34
C ALA A 35 -2.24 1.97 -6.49
N SER A 36 -1.57 3.07 -6.85
CA SER A 36 -1.62 4.36 -6.14
C SER A 36 -2.46 5.39 -6.90
N LEU A 37 -3.29 6.15 -6.19
CA LEU A 37 -4.18 7.17 -6.75
C LEU A 37 -3.54 8.56 -6.88
N TRP A 38 -2.48 8.86 -6.12
CA TRP A 38 -1.75 10.12 -6.18
C TRP A 38 -0.25 9.91 -6.00
N THR A 39 0.53 11.00 -5.95
CA THR A 39 1.97 10.98 -5.65
C THR A 39 2.21 10.44 -4.26
N VAL A 40 3.00 9.39 -4.15
CA VAL A 40 3.31 8.75 -2.86
C VAL A 40 4.70 9.14 -2.40
N ASP A 41 4.90 9.18 -1.08
CA ASP A 41 6.22 9.34 -0.48
C ASP A 41 6.92 7.99 -0.38
N ASP A 42 8.20 7.95 -0.69
CA ASP A 42 8.99 6.71 -0.71
C ASP A 42 9.01 6.04 0.67
N GLY A 43 9.16 6.85 1.74
CA GLY A 43 9.23 6.35 3.09
C GLY A 43 7.90 5.80 3.60
N GLY A 44 6.80 6.52 3.39
CA GLY A 44 5.47 6.01 3.72
C GLY A 44 5.07 4.81 2.88
N THR A 45 5.51 4.75 1.62
CA THR A 45 5.30 3.59 0.75
C THR A 45 6.04 2.37 1.27
N GLN A 46 7.30 2.53 1.68
CA GLN A 46 8.09 1.48 2.32
C GLN A 46 7.39 0.98 3.60
N ALA A 47 6.96 1.89 4.47
CA ALA A 47 6.25 1.53 5.70
C ALA A 47 4.99 0.70 5.43
N LEU A 48 4.14 1.16 4.50
CA LEU A 48 2.91 0.46 4.14
C LEU A 48 3.20 -0.91 3.51
N MET A 49 4.18 -1.01 2.61
CA MET A 49 4.52 -2.26 1.91
C MET A 49 5.15 -3.28 2.87
N ASN A 50 6.00 -2.83 3.81
CA ASN A 50 6.56 -3.70 4.85
C ASN A 50 5.46 -4.29 5.73
N ALA A 51 4.51 -3.45 6.18
CA ALA A 51 3.34 -3.92 6.93
C ALA A 51 2.45 -4.87 6.10
N PHE A 52 2.16 -4.51 4.85
CA PHE A 52 1.34 -5.32 3.94
C PHE A 52 1.93 -6.73 3.71
N TYR A 53 3.21 -6.82 3.34
CA TYR A 53 3.85 -8.11 3.12
C TYR A 53 4.06 -8.90 4.42
N GLY A 54 4.20 -8.21 5.56
CA GLY A 54 4.19 -8.84 6.88
C GLY A 54 2.87 -9.58 7.15
N VAL A 55 1.73 -8.92 6.93
CA VAL A 55 0.39 -9.52 7.12
C VAL A 55 0.10 -10.60 6.08
N LEU A 56 0.49 -10.39 4.82
CA LEU A 56 0.17 -11.31 3.72
C LEU A 56 0.78 -12.70 3.92
N GLN A 57 1.93 -12.79 4.60
CA GLN A 57 2.56 -14.07 4.94
C GLN A 57 1.77 -14.89 5.97
N SER A 58 0.78 -14.30 6.64
CA SER A 58 -0.06 -14.95 7.67
C SER A 58 -1.33 -15.60 7.09
N ASN A 59 -1.30 -15.97 5.80
CA ASN A 59 -2.40 -16.63 5.08
C ASN A 59 -3.72 -15.81 5.02
N GLN A 60 -3.60 -14.49 5.12
CA GLN A 60 -4.72 -13.55 4.97
C GLN A 60 -5.00 -13.25 3.49
N THR A 61 -6.22 -12.81 3.18
CA THR A 61 -6.53 -12.31 1.84
C THR A 61 -5.74 -11.03 1.55
N LYS A 62 -5.52 -10.71 0.27
CA LYS A 62 -4.79 -9.49 -0.12
C LYS A 62 -5.53 -8.24 0.35
N ALA A 63 -6.86 -8.28 0.35
CA ALA A 63 -7.69 -7.18 0.83
C ALA A 63 -7.51 -6.98 2.35
N GLU A 64 -7.54 -8.06 3.14
CA GLU A 64 -7.35 -7.96 4.58
C GLU A 64 -5.92 -7.55 4.93
N ALA A 65 -4.92 -8.06 4.22
CA ALA A 65 -3.54 -7.64 4.41
C ALA A 65 -3.34 -6.14 4.15
N LEU A 66 -3.95 -5.59 3.09
CA LEU A 66 -3.90 -4.15 2.81
C LEU A 66 -4.63 -3.34 3.88
N ARG A 67 -5.82 -3.80 4.30
CA ARG A 67 -6.60 -3.13 5.36
C ARG A 67 -5.83 -3.06 6.68
N GLN A 68 -5.22 -4.17 7.10
CA GLN A 68 -4.43 -4.23 8.32
C GLN A 68 -3.19 -3.34 8.26
N ALA A 69 -2.50 -3.29 7.11
CA ALA A 69 -1.39 -2.37 6.91
C ALA A 69 -1.81 -0.90 7.01
N GLN A 70 -2.94 -0.53 6.41
CA GLN A 70 -3.48 0.84 6.51
C GLN A 70 -3.85 1.18 7.96
N ILE A 71 -4.51 0.28 8.68
CA ILE A 71 -4.86 0.48 10.10
C ILE A 71 -3.60 0.63 10.96
N ALA A 72 -2.56 -0.16 10.71
CA ALA A 72 -1.30 -0.06 11.43
C ALA A 72 -0.64 1.31 11.26
N LEU A 73 -0.63 1.87 10.05
CA LEU A 73 -0.11 3.22 9.80
C LEU A 73 -0.99 4.30 10.45
N ILE A 74 -2.32 4.16 10.40
CA ILE A 74 -3.27 5.10 11.02
C ILE A 74 -3.09 5.18 12.53
N THR A 75 -2.99 4.01 13.18
CA THR A 75 -2.99 3.89 14.64
C THR A 75 -1.59 3.94 15.25
N GLY A 76 -0.56 3.64 14.45
CA GLY A 76 0.80 3.39 14.94
C GLY A 76 0.94 2.04 15.65
N ASP A 77 -0.11 1.20 15.66
CA ASP A 77 -0.12 -0.12 16.27
C ASP A 77 0.12 -1.21 15.22
N TYR A 78 1.29 -1.84 15.30
CA TYR A 78 1.71 -2.89 14.37
C TYR A 78 1.46 -4.30 14.91
N THR A 79 0.80 -4.47 16.07
CA THR A 79 0.51 -5.79 16.65
C THR A 79 -0.33 -6.67 15.71
N ALA A 80 -1.22 -6.06 14.93
CA ALA A 80 -2.05 -6.73 13.94
C ALA A 80 -1.25 -7.33 12.76
N VAL A 81 0.01 -6.92 12.57
CA VAL A 81 0.97 -7.53 11.62
C VAL A 81 1.52 -8.88 12.16
N GLY A 82 1.08 -9.29 13.36
CA GLY A 82 1.38 -10.53 14.07
C GLY A 82 2.37 -10.25 15.20
N GLU A 83 2.09 -10.60 16.46
CA GLU A 83 2.84 -10.12 17.66
C GLU A 83 4.37 -10.05 17.51
N GLN A 84 5.03 -11.14 17.09
CA GLN A 84 6.49 -11.16 16.90
C GLN A 84 6.94 -10.44 15.62
N ARG A 85 6.14 -10.47 14.54
CA ARG A 85 6.48 -9.88 13.24
C ARG A 85 6.17 -8.39 13.18
N GLY A 86 5.12 -7.95 13.85
CA GLY A 86 4.74 -6.55 14.01
C GLY A 86 5.79 -5.76 14.76
N SER A 87 6.45 -6.37 15.75
CA SER A 87 7.61 -5.76 16.40
C SER A 87 8.80 -5.60 15.44
N ILE A 88 9.11 -6.62 14.62
CA ILE A 88 10.19 -6.54 13.61
C ILE A 88 9.86 -5.48 12.56
N VAL A 89 8.63 -5.45 12.03
CA VAL A 89 8.19 -4.46 11.06
C VAL A 89 8.24 -3.05 11.65
N ALA A 90 7.80 -2.86 12.91
CA ALA A 90 7.88 -1.58 13.59
C ALA A 90 9.33 -1.12 13.81
N LEU A 91 10.24 -2.04 14.11
CA LEU A 91 11.67 -1.74 14.26
C LEU A 91 12.30 -1.38 12.92
N GLN A 92 12.03 -2.15 11.86
CA GLN A 92 12.52 -1.85 10.50
C GLN A 92 12.02 -0.49 9.99
N ILE A 93 10.74 -0.19 10.21
CA ILE A 93 10.17 1.13 9.88
C ILE A 93 10.91 2.24 10.65
N ARG A 94 11.23 2.04 11.92
CA ARG A 94 11.93 3.07 12.72
C ARG A 94 13.39 3.25 12.33
N ASP A 95 14.09 2.17 11.98
CA ASP A 95 15.51 2.21 11.64
C ASP A 95 15.79 2.66 10.20
N GLU A 96 14.89 2.34 9.25
CA GLU A 96 15.11 2.61 7.82
C GLU A 96 14.55 3.97 7.37
N LEU A 97 13.64 4.58 8.13
CA LEU A 97 12.94 5.80 7.72
C LEU A 97 13.43 7.05 8.42
N GLN A 98 13.31 8.19 7.72
CA GLN A 98 13.54 9.50 8.31
C GLN A 98 12.55 9.76 9.47
N PRO A 99 13.00 10.29 10.62
CA PRO A 99 12.15 10.55 11.79
C PRO A 99 10.91 11.41 11.47
N GLU A 100 11.03 12.33 10.52
CA GLU A 100 9.95 13.21 10.07
C GLU A 100 8.81 12.43 9.40
N VAL A 101 9.14 11.36 8.68
CA VAL A 101 8.17 10.48 8.02
C VAL A 101 7.50 9.59 9.04
N VAL A 102 8.29 8.94 9.92
CA VAL A 102 7.80 8.04 10.98
C VAL A 102 6.74 8.72 11.84
N ASN A 103 6.96 9.98 12.21
CA ASN A 103 6.05 10.76 13.05
C ASN A 103 4.75 11.20 12.34
N ARG A 104 4.65 11.01 11.02
CA ARG A 104 3.52 11.48 10.20
C ARG A 104 2.79 10.36 9.47
N LEU A 105 3.14 9.09 9.68
CA LEU A 105 2.54 7.94 8.98
C LEU A 105 1.03 7.81 9.17
N ASN A 106 0.47 8.39 10.24
CA ASN A 106 -0.97 8.45 10.47
C ASN A 106 -1.72 9.33 9.44
N HIS A 107 -1.03 10.25 8.77
CA HIS A 107 -1.63 11.17 7.82
C HIS A 107 -2.11 10.41 6.56
N PRO A 108 -3.34 10.66 6.06
CA PRO A 108 -3.94 9.94 4.93
C PRO A 108 -3.08 9.90 3.66
N PHE A 109 -2.23 10.90 3.47
CA PHE A 109 -1.25 10.96 2.38
C PHE A 109 -0.43 9.67 2.22
N TYR A 110 -0.09 8.97 3.31
CA TYR A 110 0.81 7.82 3.28
C TYR A 110 0.12 6.46 3.05
N TRP A 111 -1.18 6.33 3.36
CA TRP A 111 -1.88 5.03 3.32
C TRP A 111 -3.14 5.02 2.43
N ALA A 112 -3.81 6.16 2.27
CA ALA A 112 -5.03 6.27 1.47
C ALA A 112 -4.84 6.22 -0.07
N PRO A 113 -3.65 6.47 -0.67
CA PRO A 113 -3.55 6.38 -2.14
C PRO A 113 -3.66 4.94 -2.64
N PHE A 114 -3.36 3.95 -1.80
CA PHE A 114 -3.21 2.57 -2.25
C PHE A 114 -4.55 1.84 -2.29
N ILE A 115 -4.90 1.35 -3.48
CA ILE A 115 -6.07 0.52 -3.72
C ILE A 115 -5.64 -0.85 -4.23
N LEU A 116 -6.46 -1.86 -3.91
CA LEU A 116 -6.34 -3.19 -4.51
C LEU A 116 -7.32 -3.30 -5.67
N ILE A 117 -6.82 -3.70 -6.83
CA ILE A 117 -7.62 -3.92 -8.03
C ILE A 117 -7.50 -5.40 -8.44
N GLY A 118 -8.63 -6.07 -8.66
CA GLY A 118 -8.66 -7.51 -8.98
C GLY A 118 -8.71 -8.42 -7.75
N ASN A 119 -9.02 -9.69 -8.00
CA ASN A 119 -9.35 -10.78 -7.06
C ASN A 119 -9.19 -10.44 -5.56
N GLY A 120 -10.27 -9.94 -4.96
CA GLY A 120 -10.37 -9.66 -3.52
C GLY A 120 -10.57 -10.90 -2.64
N LEU A 121 -10.61 -12.09 -3.25
CA LEU A 121 -10.73 -13.41 -2.64
C LEU A 121 -9.44 -14.20 -2.81
#